data_AF-A0A9D8RPN6-F1
#
_entry.id   AF-A0A9D8RPN6-F1
#
_cell.length_a   1.000
_cell.length_b   1.000
_cell.length_c   1.000
_cell.angle_alpha   90.00
_cell.angle_beta   90.00
_cell.angle_gamma   90.00
#
_symmetry.space_group_name_H-M   'P 1'
#
loop_
_entity.id
_entity.type
_entity.pdbx_description
1 polymer ?
#
loop_
_entity_poly.entity_id
_entity_poly.type
_entity_poly.pdbx_seq_one_letter_code
_entity_poly.pdbx_strand_id
1 'polypeptide(L)'
;MKNILIAVCMLLGALAAQAEPMARLVSYNVNRPRFLAPKLAKGETISYCTYLSKDGLTVTTPEDFDKTLRLALKLWTVYPAYLIRRAGREQEFAPVLKALEQNARLERLPACDFSAFDKKYLKLLNPQPAKQTQQKADVSFFFENNFFAKMNNMEKISSYFSLNPIPHMLITSQVRQNHAIPATWGEKQQQKTALFNDLRERILKTPASDHAAMTELMEELTLLLREFGYSNTSLLYTVLHEMGHAVGLADQHKWINNDKIYSTLAPRQSVMDYATTFLTCDDADGVITLFDDALGIKRTFKSLCEDGISFEDGKELLEKDKSMESNTRNYQITRTYRPDTKTTGIYDWKERLYVNLNEDSAKEINEHFDLSLMKEKWGGYQISQGQLKFIDLEDTGKGSYAVGEHYTRLTIGPGTMYKQVLWEHYDDEGNLLDYTLEIYDTETDTVAQTRQVQVKK
;
A
#
# COMPACT_ATOMS: atom_id res chain seq x y z
N MET A 1 -15.47 3.01 -43.22
CA MET A 1 -14.36 3.44 -42.34
C MET A 1 -14.88 4.30 -41.17
N LYS A 2 -15.65 3.73 -40.23
CA LYS A 2 -16.19 4.45 -39.06
C LYS A 2 -16.16 3.65 -37.73
N ASN A 3 -15.63 2.42 -37.73
CA ASN A 3 -15.70 1.52 -36.57
C ASN A 3 -14.34 1.21 -35.90
N ILE A 4 -13.30 2.01 -36.15
CA ILE A 4 -11.97 1.80 -35.53
C ILE A 4 -11.68 2.85 -34.42
N LEU A 5 -12.46 3.93 -34.33
CA LEU A 5 -12.19 5.03 -33.40
C LEU A 5 -12.73 4.83 -31.97
N ILE A 6 -13.55 3.81 -31.71
CA ILE A 6 -14.16 3.57 -30.38
C ILE A 6 -13.32 2.60 -29.52
N ALA A 7 -12.47 1.78 -30.13
CA ALA A 7 -11.60 0.85 -29.41
C ALA A 7 -10.36 1.51 -28.78
N VAL A 8 -9.92 2.67 -29.30
CA VAL A 8 -8.74 3.38 -28.79
C VAL A 8 -9.06 4.25 -27.57
N CYS A 9 -10.32 4.68 -27.39
CA CYS A 9 -10.72 5.46 -26.22
C CYS A 9 -10.98 4.63 -24.94
N MET A 10 -11.12 3.30 -25.04
CA MET A 10 -11.27 2.43 -23.87
C MET A 10 -9.94 1.85 -23.34
N LEU A 11 -8.85 1.94 -24.11
CA LEU A 11 -7.50 1.53 -23.68
C LEU A 11 -6.69 2.68 -23.04
N LEU A 12 -7.19 3.92 -23.11
CA LEU A 12 -6.55 5.11 -22.55
C LEU A 12 -7.09 5.55 -21.18
N GLY A 13 -8.04 4.80 -20.60
CA GLY A 13 -8.70 5.15 -19.33
C GLY A 13 -8.07 4.58 -18.05
N ALA A 14 -7.04 3.73 -18.15
CA ALA A 14 -6.40 3.08 -17.00
C ALA A 14 -5.08 3.73 -16.57
N LEU A 15 -4.64 4.79 -17.26
CA LEU A 15 -3.36 5.45 -17.01
C LEU A 15 -3.55 6.69 -16.12
N ALA A 16 -3.04 6.58 -14.90
CA ALA A 16 -2.64 7.67 -14.01
C ALA A 16 -3.74 8.59 -13.42
N ALA A 17 -4.84 8.02 -12.93
CA ALA A 17 -5.47 8.59 -11.74
C ALA A 17 -4.73 8.04 -10.52
N GLN A 18 -3.74 8.78 -10.00
CA GLN A 18 -3.32 8.58 -8.61
C GLN A 18 -4.52 8.99 -7.75
N ALA A 19 -5.40 8.04 -7.45
CA ALA A 19 -6.43 8.23 -6.45
C ALA A 19 -5.74 8.52 -5.11
N GLU A 20 -6.22 9.55 -4.40
CA GLU A 20 -5.73 9.87 -3.06
C GLU A 20 -5.74 8.59 -2.18
N PRO A 21 -4.69 8.35 -1.36
CA PRO A 21 -4.64 7.17 -0.49
C PRO A 21 -5.86 7.17 0.44
N MET A 22 -6.66 6.12 0.31
CA MET A 22 -7.94 5.95 1.01
C MET A 22 -7.84 5.52 2.46
N ALA A 23 -6.64 5.11 2.86
CA ALA A 23 -6.27 4.80 4.21
C ALA A 23 -4.90 5.42 4.43
N ARG A 24 -4.66 5.86 5.65
CA ARG A 24 -3.38 6.41 6.04
C ARG A 24 -2.96 5.70 7.31
N LEU A 25 -1.96 4.85 7.21
CA LEU A 25 -1.29 4.30 8.37
C LEU A 25 -0.53 5.44 9.11
N VAL A 26 -0.86 5.68 10.39
CA VAL A 26 -0.08 6.56 11.27
C VAL A 26 0.36 5.75 12.48
N SER A 27 1.65 5.44 12.50
CA SER A 27 2.32 4.83 13.64
C SER A 27 2.59 5.87 14.72
N TYR A 28 2.13 5.61 15.94
CA TYR A 28 2.63 6.29 17.13
C TYR A 28 3.57 5.36 17.88
N ASN A 29 4.85 5.37 17.49
CA ASN A 29 6.02 4.89 18.24
C ASN A 29 5.71 3.86 19.35
N VAL A 30 5.32 2.64 18.96
CA VAL A 30 5.05 1.52 19.88
C VAL A 30 6.19 0.53 19.82
N ASN A 31 6.73 0.18 20.99
CA ASN A 31 7.91 -0.68 21.09
C ASN A 31 7.72 -2.12 20.58
N ARG A 32 6.49 -2.61 20.36
CA ARG A 32 6.11 -3.78 19.53
C ARG A 32 4.59 -3.77 19.29
N PRO A 33 4.10 -3.60 18.05
CA PRO A 33 2.68 -3.75 17.72
C PRO A 33 2.13 -5.12 18.11
N ARG A 34 0.87 -5.18 18.55
CA ARG A 34 0.14 -6.43 18.80
C ARG A 34 -0.68 -6.79 17.57
N PHE A 35 -0.10 -7.49 16.62
CA PHE A 35 -0.87 -7.98 15.47
C PHE A 35 -1.67 -9.22 15.77
N LEU A 36 -2.60 -9.47 14.86
CA LEU A 36 -3.48 -10.61 14.87
C LEU A 36 -2.83 -11.86 14.25
N ALA A 37 -1.80 -11.75 13.39
CA ALA A 37 -1.17 -12.93 12.76
C ALA A 37 -0.75 -14.02 13.79
N PRO A 38 -0.06 -13.70 14.91
CA PRO A 38 0.26 -14.70 15.92
C PRO A 38 -0.95 -15.38 16.56
N LYS A 39 -2.05 -14.63 16.77
CA LYS A 39 -3.30 -15.19 17.31
C LYS A 39 -4.03 -16.05 16.28
N LEU A 40 -4.08 -15.59 15.04
CA LEU A 40 -4.66 -16.31 13.90
C LEU A 40 -3.96 -17.65 13.68
N ALA A 41 -2.62 -17.66 13.65
CA ALA A 41 -1.83 -18.87 13.43
C ALA A 41 -2.01 -19.93 14.53
N LYS A 42 -2.39 -19.49 15.74
CA LYS A 42 -2.68 -20.33 16.91
C LYS A 42 -4.17 -20.62 17.12
N GLY A 43 -5.05 -20.08 16.27
CA GLY A 43 -6.49 -20.27 16.38
C GLY A 43 -7.07 -19.66 17.66
N GLU A 44 -6.39 -18.67 18.22
CA GLU A 44 -6.80 -17.99 19.45
C GLU A 44 -8.07 -17.15 19.23
N THR A 45 -8.71 -16.79 20.34
CA THR A 45 -9.84 -15.85 20.28
C THR A 45 -9.32 -14.43 20.06
N ILE A 46 -9.88 -13.78 19.05
CA ILE A 46 -9.68 -12.37 18.74
C ILE A 46 -10.88 -11.61 19.29
N SER A 47 -10.63 -10.82 20.31
CA SER A 47 -11.63 -9.94 20.90
C SER A 47 -11.72 -8.66 20.07
N TYR A 48 -12.93 -8.19 19.81
CA TYR A 48 -13.14 -6.93 19.09
C TYR A 48 -14.22 -6.09 19.76
N CYS A 49 -14.21 -4.78 19.52
CA CYS A 49 -15.29 -3.90 19.94
C CYS A 49 -15.74 -3.03 18.76
N THR A 50 -16.98 -2.54 18.79
CA THR A 50 -17.50 -1.65 17.77
C THR A 50 -18.24 -0.49 18.42
N TYR A 51 -17.86 0.72 18.03
CA TYR A 51 -18.59 1.95 18.30
C TYR A 51 -19.27 2.44 17.02
N LEU A 52 -20.59 2.54 17.05
CA LEU A 52 -21.40 3.07 15.95
C LEU A 52 -22.01 4.40 16.39
N SER A 53 -21.56 5.49 15.79
CA SER A 53 -22.24 6.78 15.91
C SER A 53 -23.57 6.78 15.15
N LYS A 54 -24.34 7.86 15.24
CA LYS A 54 -25.55 8.05 14.41
C LYS A 54 -25.23 7.98 12.92
N ASP A 55 -24.12 8.57 12.49
CA ASP A 55 -23.67 8.54 11.10
C ASP A 55 -23.21 7.13 10.72
N GLY A 56 -22.53 6.43 11.62
CA GLY A 56 -22.13 5.04 11.42
C GLY A 56 -23.30 4.08 11.22
N LEU A 57 -24.43 4.32 11.88
CA LEU A 57 -25.67 3.56 11.67
C LEU A 57 -26.27 3.73 10.29
N THR A 58 -25.88 4.76 9.53
CA THR A 58 -26.27 4.89 8.11
C THR A 58 -25.43 4.02 7.18
N VAL A 59 -24.26 3.56 7.65
CA VAL A 59 -23.35 2.68 6.92
C VAL A 59 -23.70 1.22 7.14
N THR A 60 -23.90 0.80 8.40
CA THR A 60 -24.09 -0.60 8.76
C THR A 60 -24.86 -0.77 10.08
N THR A 61 -25.34 -1.99 10.32
CA THR A 61 -25.94 -2.39 11.60
C THR A 61 -24.93 -3.19 12.43
N PRO A 62 -25.09 -3.28 13.76
CA PRO A 62 -24.23 -4.11 14.60
C PRO A 62 -24.11 -5.58 14.14
N GLU A 63 -25.20 -6.16 13.64
CA GLU A 63 -25.25 -7.56 13.18
C GLU A 63 -24.58 -7.72 11.83
N ASP A 64 -24.88 -6.84 10.87
CA ASP A 64 -24.29 -6.91 9.54
C ASP A 64 -22.78 -6.64 9.57
N PHE A 65 -22.35 -5.72 10.45
CA PHE A 65 -20.94 -5.46 10.67
C PHE A 65 -20.22 -6.68 11.26
N ASP A 66 -20.79 -7.37 12.26
CA ASP A 66 -20.20 -8.61 12.82
C ASP A 66 -20.01 -9.67 11.72
N LYS A 67 -21.00 -9.86 10.84
CA LYS A 67 -20.89 -10.78 9.70
C LYS A 67 -19.81 -10.35 8.71
N THR A 68 -19.71 -9.04 8.42
CA THR A 68 -18.71 -8.49 7.50
C THR A 68 -17.30 -8.64 8.07
N LEU A 69 -17.12 -8.38 9.37
CA LEU A 69 -15.85 -8.58 10.06
C LEU A 69 -15.45 -10.06 10.11
N ARG A 70 -16.39 -10.96 10.42
CA ARG A 70 -16.15 -12.41 10.36
C ARG A 70 -15.73 -12.87 8.97
N LEU A 71 -16.37 -12.33 7.93
CA LEU A 71 -16.00 -12.64 6.56
C LEU A 71 -14.58 -12.13 6.26
N ALA A 72 -14.28 -10.86 6.55
CA ALA A 72 -12.96 -10.28 6.32
C ALA A 72 -11.84 -11.06 7.03
N LEU A 73 -12.03 -11.39 8.31
CA LEU A 73 -11.06 -12.19 9.06
C LEU A 73 -10.87 -13.57 8.44
N LYS A 74 -11.98 -14.23 8.05
CA LYS A 74 -11.93 -15.55 7.43
C LYS A 74 -11.21 -15.51 6.08
N LEU A 75 -11.45 -14.48 5.26
CA LEU A 75 -10.80 -14.30 3.96
C LEU A 75 -9.27 -14.18 4.10
N TRP A 76 -8.77 -13.51 5.14
CA TRP A 76 -7.34 -13.45 5.43
C TRP A 76 -6.70 -14.82 5.76
N THR A 77 -7.48 -15.87 6.02
CA THR A 77 -6.95 -17.23 6.20
C THR A 77 -7.31 -18.19 5.06
N VAL A 78 -8.57 -18.20 4.61
CA VAL A 78 -9.01 -19.15 3.58
C VAL A 78 -8.52 -18.80 2.19
N TYR A 79 -8.32 -17.53 1.87
CA TYR A 79 -7.89 -17.12 0.53
C TYR A 79 -6.42 -17.47 0.25
N PRO A 80 -5.45 -17.22 1.17
CA PRO A 80 -4.09 -17.74 1.02
C PRO A 80 -4.05 -19.26 0.91
N ALA A 81 -4.86 -19.97 1.72
CA ALA A 81 -4.93 -21.42 1.66
C ALA A 81 -5.49 -21.92 0.32
N TYR A 82 -6.48 -21.24 -0.25
CA TYR A 82 -7.00 -21.48 -1.60
C TYR A 82 -5.88 -21.34 -2.66
N LEU A 83 -5.10 -20.26 -2.60
CA LEU A 83 -4.03 -20.02 -3.58
C LEU A 83 -2.87 -21.02 -3.47
N ILE A 84 -2.47 -21.40 -2.26
CA ILE A 84 -1.47 -22.46 -2.03
C ILE A 84 -1.89 -23.77 -2.71
N ARG A 85 -3.14 -24.20 -2.49
CA ARG A 85 -3.68 -25.44 -3.07
C ARG A 85 -3.81 -25.35 -4.58
N ARG A 86 -4.30 -24.21 -5.09
CA ARG A 86 -4.39 -23.96 -6.53
C ARG A 86 -3.01 -24.02 -7.22
N ALA A 87 -1.95 -23.62 -6.53
CA ALA A 87 -0.58 -23.72 -7.01
C ALA A 87 0.03 -25.14 -6.88
N GLY A 88 -0.66 -26.09 -6.23
CA GLY A 88 -0.15 -27.44 -5.98
C GLY A 88 1.03 -27.49 -5.00
N ARG A 89 1.09 -26.53 -4.06
CA ARG A 89 2.22 -26.34 -3.12
C ARG A 89 1.88 -26.75 -1.69
N GLU A 90 0.92 -27.65 -1.50
CA GLU A 90 0.44 -28.05 -0.19
C GLU A 90 1.52 -28.68 0.68
N GLN A 91 2.42 -29.47 0.07
CA GLN A 91 3.51 -30.11 0.79
C GLN A 91 4.51 -29.08 1.34
N GLU A 92 4.82 -28.05 0.56
CA GLU A 92 5.75 -26.98 0.94
C GLU A 92 5.21 -26.14 2.10
N PHE A 93 3.91 -25.83 2.06
CA PHE A 93 3.24 -24.96 3.02
C PHE A 93 2.41 -25.72 4.07
N ALA A 94 2.62 -27.03 4.25
CA ALA A 94 1.79 -27.85 5.14
C ALA A 94 1.61 -27.28 6.57
N PRO A 95 2.65 -26.76 7.25
CA PRO A 95 2.48 -26.14 8.57
C PRO A 95 1.62 -24.87 8.53
N VAL A 96 1.80 -24.04 7.50
CA VAL A 96 1.04 -22.79 7.30
C VAL A 96 -0.41 -23.10 6.96
N LEU A 97 -0.67 -24.07 6.07
CA LEU A 97 -2.02 -24.52 5.75
C LEU A 97 -2.77 -24.98 7.00
N LYS A 98 -2.12 -25.79 7.84
CA LYS A 98 -2.71 -26.23 9.11
C LYS A 98 -3.07 -25.06 10.02
N ALA A 99 -2.27 -23.98 10.02
CA ALA A 99 -2.55 -22.78 10.79
C ALA A 99 -3.69 -21.94 10.16
N LEU A 100 -3.72 -21.78 8.83
CA LEU A 100 -4.78 -21.07 8.10
C LEU A 100 -6.15 -21.74 8.24
N GLU A 101 -6.17 -23.06 8.40
CA GLU A 101 -7.39 -23.84 8.64
C GLU A 101 -7.95 -23.69 10.07
N GLN A 102 -7.18 -23.09 10.98
CA GLN A 102 -7.67 -22.79 12.32
C GLN A 102 -8.69 -21.66 12.22
N ASN A 103 -9.96 -21.98 12.49
CA ASN A 103 -10.99 -20.97 12.57
C ASN A 103 -10.75 -20.11 13.82
N ALA A 104 -10.12 -18.95 13.64
CA ALA A 104 -10.02 -17.96 14.70
C ALA A 104 -11.42 -17.57 15.17
N ARG A 105 -11.59 -17.49 16.49
CA ARG A 105 -12.87 -17.15 17.10
C ARG A 105 -12.95 -15.65 17.29
N LEU A 106 -14.04 -15.03 16.83
CA LEU A 106 -14.31 -13.63 17.11
C LEU A 106 -15.26 -13.48 18.28
N GLU A 107 -14.81 -12.75 19.29
CA GLU A 107 -15.60 -12.39 20.48
C GLU A 107 -15.84 -10.88 20.51
N ARG A 108 -17.11 -10.48 20.52
CA ARG A 108 -17.47 -9.07 20.63
C ARG A 108 -17.49 -8.65 22.10
N LEU A 109 -16.67 -7.68 22.46
CA LEU A 109 -16.75 -7.01 23.75
C LEU A 109 -17.94 -6.04 23.77
N PRO A 110 -18.59 -5.87 24.94
CA PRO A 110 -19.80 -5.05 25.06
C PRO A 110 -19.54 -3.54 24.90
N ALA A 111 -18.30 -3.09 25.08
CA ALA A 111 -17.90 -1.69 24.94
C ALA A 111 -16.47 -1.58 24.43
N CYS A 112 -16.17 -0.47 23.76
CA CYS A 112 -14.81 -0.10 23.40
C CYS A 112 -14.09 0.62 24.54
N ASP A 113 -12.79 0.36 24.68
CA ASP A 113 -11.92 1.10 25.59
C ASP A 113 -11.47 2.41 24.93
N PHE A 114 -11.97 3.52 25.43
CA PHE A 114 -11.60 4.85 24.94
C PHE A 114 -10.49 5.53 25.78
N SER A 115 -9.94 4.86 26.80
CA SER A 115 -9.00 5.46 27.75
C SER A 115 -7.71 5.97 27.10
N ALA A 116 -7.36 5.46 25.92
CA ALA A 116 -6.20 5.88 25.14
C ALA A 116 -6.40 7.17 24.33
N PHE A 117 -7.65 7.64 24.15
CA PHE A 117 -7.92 8.86 23.40
C PHE A 117 -7.79 10.11 24.26
N ASP A 118 -7.22 11.18 23.69
CA ASP A 118 -7.18 12.50 24.33
C ASP A 118 -8.59 12.97 24.70
N LYS A 119 -8.73 13.57 25.89
CA LYS A 119 -9.99 14.09 26.44
C LYS A 119 -10.72 15.00 25.45
N LYS A 120 -10.00 15.76 24.62
CA LYS A 120 -10.62 16.62 23.60
C LYS A 120 -11.42 15.81 22.56
N TYR A 121 -10.95 14.61 22.23
CA TYR A 121 -11.62 13.73 21.28
C TYR A 121 -12.74 12.90 21.92
N LEU A 122 -12.60 12.52 23.20
CA LEU A 122 -13.67 11.88 23.97
C LEU A 122 -14.93 12.77 24.07
N LYS A 123 -14.75 14.09 24.17
CA LYS A 123 -15.86 15.05 24.16
C LYS A 123 -16.61 15.08 22.82
N LEU A 124 -15.94 14.77 21.71
CA LEU A 124 -16.55 14.73 20.38
C LEU A 124 -17.29 13.42 20.15
N LEU A 125 -16.68 12.30 20.57
CA LEU A 125 -17.30 10.98 20.48
C LEU A 125 -18.53 10.87 21.38
N ASN A 126 -18.57 11.59 22.50
CA ASN A 126 -19.60 11.45 23.54
C ASN A 126 -19.96 9.96 23.79
N PRO A 127 -18.97 9.09 24.01
CA PRO A 127 -19.24 7.67 24.16
C PRO A 127 -20.12 7.48 25.39
N GLN A 128 -21.07 6.56 25.32
CA GLN A 128 -21.77 6.08 26.52
C GLN A 128 -20.69 5.75 27.57
N PRO A 129 -20.82 6.23 28.83
CA PRO A 129 -19.82 5.98 29.84
C PRO A 129 -19.60 4.48 29.93
N ALA A 130 -18.41 4.03 29.52
CA ALA A 130 -18.08 2.63 29.56
C ALA A 130 -18.25 2.18 31.01
N LYS A 131 -19.16 1.23 31.27
CA LYS A 131 -19.03 0.41 32.46
C LYS A 131 -17.64 -0.18 32.35
N GLN A 132 -16.71 0.23 33.22
CA GLN A 132 -15.30 -0.11 33.15
C GLN A 132 -15.11 -1.60 32.85
N THR A 133 -14.96 -1.95 31.58
CA THR A 133 -14.54 -3.29 31.19
C THR A 133 -13.03 -3.28 31.29
N GLN A 134 -12.49 -4.06 32.22
CA GLN A 134 -11.04 -4.22 32.36
C GLN A 134 -10.40 -4.90 31.13
N GLN A 135 -11.20 -5.51 30.26
CA GLN A 135 -10.73 -6.16 29.04
C GLN A 135 -10.57 -5.16 27.89
N LYS A 136 -9.37 -5.16 27.30
CA LYS A 136 -9.06 -4.42 26.08
C LYS A 136 -9.26 -5.35 24.88
N ALA A 137 -9.99 -4.87 23.87
CA ALA A 137 -10.15 -5.58 22.60
C ALA A 137 -8.80 -5.77 21.91
N ASP A 138 -8.65 -6.81 21.10
CA ASP A 138 -7.49 -6.97 20.20
C ASP A 138 -7.59 -6.04 19.00
N VAL A 139 -8.80 -5.62 18.61
CA VAL A 139 -9.06 -4.65 17.56
C VAL A 139 -10.33 -3.85 17.85
N SER A 140 -10.28 -2.53 17.63
CA SER A 140 -11.42 -1.63 17.87
C SER A 140 -11.88 -0.98 16.59
N PHE A 141 -13.20 -0.92 16.36
CA PHE A 141 -13.80 -0.29 15.18
C PHE A 141 -14.66 0.92 15.58
N PHE A 142 -14.41 2.08 14.99
CA PHE A 142 -15.12 3.32 15.27
C PHE A 142 -15.74 3.86 13.98
N PHE A 143 -17.07 3.94 13.92
CA PHE A 143 -17.78 4.53 12.80
C PHE A 143 -18.19 5.97 13.15
N GLU A 144 -17.39 6.97 12.77
CA GLU A 144 -17.61 8.37 13.16
C GLU A 144 -16.95 9.37 12.20
N ASN A 145 -17.76 10.31 11.67
CA ASN A 145 -17.30 11.35 10.74
C ASN A 145 -16.63 12.52 11.44
N ASN A 146 -17.23 13.03 12.52
CA ASN A 146 -16.84 14.32 13.10
C ASN A 146 -15.52 14.23 13.85
N PHE A 147 -15.25 13.07 14.44
CA PHE A 147 -13.98 12.74 15.04
C PHE A 147 -12.85 12.77 13.99
N PHE A 148 -13.13 12.29 12.78
CA PHE A 148 -12.16 12.21 11.69
C PHE A 148 -11.75 13.59 11.15
N ALA A 149 -12.74 14.43 10.81
CA ALA A 149 -12.49 15.78 10.29
C ALA A 149 -11.59 16.62 11.22
N LYS A 150 -11.74 16.44 12.54
CA LYS A 150 -10.99 17.20 13.55
C LYS A 150 -9.64 16.61 13.95
N MET A 151 -9.44 15.30 13.85
CA MET A 151 -8.15 14.68 14.18
C MET A 151 -7.07 15.03 13.17
N ASN A 152 -7.43 15.13 11.89
CA ASN A 152 -6.43 15.14 10.83
C ASN A 152 -6.57 16.28 9.81
N ASN A 153 -7.57 17.17 9.90
CA ASN A 153 -7.88 18.15 8.84
C ASN A 153 -8.07 17.49 7.45
N MET A 154 -8.36 16.18 7.41
CA MET A 154 -8.51 15.40 6.18
C MET A 154 -10.02 15.29 5.88
N GLU A 155 -10.50 15.96 4.83
CA GLU A 155 -11.95 15.98 4.51
C GLU A 155 -12.42 14.80 3.65
N LYS A 156 -11.54 13.87 3.23
CA LYS A 156 -11.82 12.97 2.08
C LYS A 156 -11.38 11.50 2.19
N ILE A 157 -11.09 10.99 3.38
CA ILE A 157 -10.61 9.60 3.52
C ILE A 157 -11.72 8.71 4.08
N SER A 158 -11.92 7.55 3.47
CA SER A 158 -12.97 6.58 3.83
C SER A 158 -12.68 5.82 5.12
N SER A 159 -11.41 5.54 5.40
CA SER A 159 -11.00 4.79 6.58
C SER A 159 -9.59 5.14 7.03
N TYR A 160 -9.24 4.72 8.25
CA TYR A 160 -7.95 5.02 8.85
C TYR A 160 -7.59 3.98 9.90
N PHE A 161 -6.34 3.52 9.84
CA PHE A 161 -5.75 2.62 10.81
C PHE A 161 -4.80 3.35 11.77
N SER A 162 -4.88 3.02 13.06
CA SER A 162 -3.88 3.44 14.04
C SER A 162 -3.48 2.32 14.98
N LEU A 163 -2.18 2.27 15.29
CA LEU A 163 -1.60 1.38 16.29
C LEU A 163 -1.24 2.20 17.52
N ASN A 164 -2.11 2.23 18.54
CA ASN A 164 -1.75 2.78 19.85
C ASN A 164 -2.67 2.29 20.99
N PRO A 165 -2.19 1.42 21.91
CA PRO A 165 -1.22 0.34 21.73
C PRO A 165 -1.84 -0.90 21.05
N ILE A 166 -3.07 -0.77 20.57
CA ILE A 166 -3.92 -1.81 19.97
C ILE A 166 -4.38 -1.27 18.60
N PRO A 167 -4.60 -2.13 17.60
CA PRO A 167 -5.26 -1.77 16.35
C PRO A 167 -6.60 -1.04 16.56
N HIS A 168 -6.70 0.18 16.05
CA HIS A 168 -7.92 0.97 15.96
C HIS A 168 -8.21 1.28 14.50
N MET A 169 -9.41 0.92 14.06
CA MET A 169 -9.92 1.18 12.72
C MET A 169 -11.02 2.23 12.82
N LEU A 170 -10.85 3.32 12.11
CA LEU A 170 -11.81 4.40 11.99
C LEU A 170 -12.42 4.32 10.60
N ILE A 171 -13.75 4.29 10.54
CA ILE A 171 -14.53 4.13 9.31
C ILE A 171 -15.50 5.30 9.22
N THR A 172 -15.49 6.05 8.10
CA THR A 172 -16.38 7.20 7.93
C THR A 172 -17.66 6.79 7.21
N SER A 173 -18.67 7.66 7.20
CA SER A 173 -19.91 7.47 6.44
C SER A 173 -19.73 7.61 4.93
N GLN A 174 -18.51 7.92 4.46
CA GLN A 174 -18.19 7.83 3.04
C GLN A 174 -18.11 6.38 2.59
N VAL A 175 -17.80 5.46 3.52
CA VAL A 175 -17.95 4.03 3.29
C VAL A 175 -19.41 3.71 3.17
N ARG A 176 -19.72 2.97 2.12
CA ARG A 176 -21.02 2.43 1.81
C ARG A 176 -20.97 0.96 2.14
N GLN A 177 -22.02 0.44 2.77
CA GLN A 177 -22.22 -0.99 2.79
C GLN A 177 -22.09 -1.50 1.33
N ASN A 178 -21.40 -2.63 1.12
CA ASN A 178 -21.25 -3.26 -0.20
C ASN A 178 -22.56 -3.42 -0.97
N HIS A 179 -23.66 -3.32 -0.23
CA HIS A 179 -25.03 -3.56 -0.63
C HIS A 179 -26.02 -2.43 -0.27
N ALA A 180 -25.58 -1.23 0.19
CA ALA A 180 -26.51 -0.17 0.62
C ALA A 180 -26.31 1.17 -0.07
N ILE A 181 -27.24 1.49 -0.98
CA ILE A 181 -28.18 2.62 -0.80
C ILE A 181 -29.58 2.10 -1.21
N PRO A 182 -30.50 1.79 -0.27
CA PRO A 182 -31.80 1.21 -0.61
C PRO A 182 -32.74 2.14 -1.40
N ALA A 183 -32.59 3.46 -1.26
CA ALA A 183 -33.61 4.39 -1.73
C ALA A 183 -33.54 4.72 -3.24
N THR A 184 -32.47 4.35 -3.95
CA THR A 184 -32.25 4.80 -5.34
C THR A 184 -31.74 3.71 -6.28
N TRP A 185 -31.80 2.43 -5.89
CA TRP A 185 -31.21 1.32 -6.66
C TRP A 185 -32.24 0.55 -7.47
N GLY A 186 -31.90 0.23 -8.73
CA GLY A 186 -32.71 -0.63 -9.60
C GLY A 186 -32.60 -2.13 -9.21
N GLU A 187 -33.54 -2.95 -9.70
CA GLU A 187 -33.70 -4.38 -9.35
C GLU A 187 -32.40 -5.21 -9.43
N LYS A 188 -31.53 -4.93 -10.41
CA LYS A 188 -30.25 -5.64 -10.59
C LYS A 188 -29.32 -5.55 -9.37
N GLN A 189 -29.35 -4.44 -8.64
CA GLN A 189 -28.44 -4.21 -7.53
C GLN A 189 -28.95 -4.86 -6.21
N GLN A 190 -30.28 -4.99 -6.07
CA GLN A 190 -30.89 -5.77 -4.98
C GLN A 190 -30.60 -7.27 -5.13
N GLN A 191 -30.64 -7.79 -6.36
CA GLN A 191 -30.28 -9.19 -6.65
C GLN A 191 -28.81 -9.47 -6.32
N LYS A 192 -27.91 -8.57 -6.74
CA LYS A 192 -26.48 -8.62 -6.39
C LYS A 192 -26.25 -8.65 -4.88
N THR A 193 -26.93 -7.77 -4.15
CA THR A 193 -26.90 -7.74 -2.67
C THR A 193 -27.34 -9.06 -2.05
N ALA A 194 -28.46 -9.63 -2.50
CA ALA A 194 -28.96 -10.90 -1.99
C ALA A 194 -27.97 -12.04 -2.25
N LEU A 195 -27.37 -12.08 -3.45
CA LEU A 195 -26.35 -13.06 -3.81
C LEU A 195 -25.09 -12.93 -2.93
N PHE A 196 -24.62 -11.69 -2.69
CA PHE A 196 -23.49 -11.46 -1.78
C PHE A 196 -23.79 -11.92 -0.35
N ASN A 197 -25.00 -11.64 0.15
CA ASN A 197 -25.41 -12.04 1.49
C ASN A 197 -25.51 -13.55 1.63
N ASP A 198 -26.09 -14.24 0.65
CA ASP A 198 -26.13 -15.71 0.61
C ASP A 198 -24.72 -16.30 0.58
N LEU A 199 -23.86 -15.80 -0.30
CA LEU A 199 -22.49 -16.27 -0.44
C LEU A 199 -21.66 -16.04 0.83
N ARG A 200 -21.81 -14.87 1.47
CA ARG A 200 -21.20 -14.58 2.77
C ARG A 200 -21.63 -15.61 3.82
N GLU A 201 -22.91 -15.92 3.91
CA GLU A 201 -23.43 -16.90 4.87
C GLU A 201 -22.90 -18.32 4.58
N ARG A 202 -22.85 -18.74 3.31
CA ARG A 202 -22.26 -20.01 2.89
C ARG A 202 -20.79 -20.08 3.29
N ILE A 203 -19.99 -19.06 2.94
CA ILE A 203 -18.57 -18.98 3.33
C ILE A 203 -18.40 -19.05 4.84
N LEU A 204 -19.17 -18.30 5.62
CA LEU A 204 -19.06 -18.28 7.08
C LEU A 204 -19.36 -19.65 7.70
N LYS A 205 -20.34 -20.40 7.16
CA LYS A 205 -20.74 -21.72 7.64
C LYS A 205 -19.82 -22.86 7.20
N THR A 206 -19.17 -22.76 6.05
CA THR A 206 -18.26 -23.80 5.55
C THR A 206 -16.97 -23.84 6.37
N PRO A 207 -16.60 -24.97 6.98
CA PRO A 207 -15.31 -25.09 7.68
C PRO A 207 -14.13 -24.81 6.74
N ALA A 208 -13.07 -24.13 7.22
CA ALA A 208 -11.86 -23.90 6.42
C ALA A 208 -11.16 -25.20 5.96
N SER A 209 -11.40 -26.30 6.70
CA SER A 209 -10.92 -27.64 6.36
C SER A 209 -11.70 -28.32 5.22
N ASP A 210 -12.87 -27.79 4.81
CA ASP A 210 -13.60 -28.29 3.64
C ASP A 210 -13.08 -27.59 2.38
N HIS A 211 -11.96 -28.09 1.87
CA HIS A 211 -11.20 -27.42 0.82
C HIS A 211 -11.96 -27.33 -0.50
N ALA A 212 -12.72 -28.37 -0.86
CA ALA A 212 -13.47 -28.41 -2.11
C ALA A 212 -14.58 -27.35 -2.11
N ALA A 213 -15.41 -27.32 -1.05
CA ALA A 213 -16.46 -26.33 -0.93
C ALA A 213 -15.91 -24.91 -0.81
N MET A 214 -14.82 -24.71 -0.05
CA MET A 214 -14.22 -23.38 0.10
C MET A 214 -13.63 -22.87 -1.22
N THR A 215 -13.04 -23.74 -2.04
CA THR A 215 -12.51 -23.38 -3.37
C THR A 215 -13.61 -22.84 -4.27
N GLU A 216 -14.73 -23.57 -4.38
CA GLU A 216 -15.90 -23.14 -5.16
C GLU A 216 -16.44 -21.78 -4.67
N LEU A 217 -16.58 -21.63 -3.35
CA LEU A 217 -17.06 -20.39 -2.75
C LEU A 217 -16.11 -19.19 -2.98
N MET A 218 -14.79 -19.40 -2.99
CA MET A 218 -13.81 -18.34 -3.29
C MET A 218 -13.88 -17.91 -4.76
N GLU A 219 -14.11 -18.86 -5.68
CA GLU A 219 -14.31 -18.56 -7.10
C GLU A 219 -15.61 -17.78 -7.32
N GLU A 220 -16.72 -18.23 -6.74
CA GLU A 220 -17.99 -17.50 -6.76
C GLU A 220 -17.85 -16.08 -6.21
N LEU A 221 -17.14 -15.91 -5.09
CA LEU A 221 -16.96 -14.60 -4.46
C LEU A 221 -16.10 -13.68 -5.33
N THR A 222 -15.00 -14.21 -5.87
CA THR A 222 -14.11 -13.45 -6.74
C THR A 222 -14.84 -12.98 -8.00
N LEU A 223 -15.68 -13.82 -8.59
CA LEU A 223 -16.51 -13.46 -9.75
C LEU A 223 -17.55 -12.39 -9.38
N LEU A 224 -18.29 -12.58 -8.30
CA LEU A 224 -19.30 -11.63 -7.84
C LEU A 224 -18.72 -10.24 -7.56
N LEU A 225 -17.59 -10.20 -6.87
CA LEU A 225 -16.91 -8.95 -6.51
C LEU A 225 -16.37 -8.22 -7.74
N ARG A 226 -15.90 -8.95 -8.77
CA ARG A 226 -15.54 -8.35 -10.07
C ARG A 226 -16.75 -7.69 -10.74
N GLU A 227 -17.91 -8.33 -10.69
CA GLU A 227 -19.15 -7.80 -11.28
C GLU A 227 -19.73 -6.59 -10.56
N PHE A 228 -19.41 -6.40 -9.27
CA PHE A 228 -19.89 -5.24 -8.52
C PHE A 228 -19.29 -3.93 -9.01
N GLY A 229 -18.19 -4.01 -9.76
CA GLY A 229 -17.36 -2.84 -10.05
C GLY A 229 -16.67 -2.43 -8.76
N TYR A 230 -15.35 -2.43 -8.78
CA TYR A 230 -14.60 -2.15 -7.58
C TYR A 230 -14.89 -0.74 -7.09
N SER A 231 -15.52 -0.63 -5.92
CA SER A 231 -15.75 0.65 -5.25
C SER A 231 -14.88 0.74 -4.02
N ASN A 232 -14.08 1.79 -4.06
CA ASN A 232 -13.17 2.25 -3.05
C ASN A 232 -13.93 2.63 -1.74
N THR A 233 -15.26 2.74 -1.80
CA THR A 233 -16.16 2.97 -0.67
C THR A 233 -16.84 1.71 -0.13
N SER A 234 -16.58 0.49 -0.63
CA SER A 234 -17.30 -0.69 -0.14
C SER A 234 -16.81 -1.15 1.24
N LEU A 235 -17.74 -1.32 2.18
CA LEU A 235 -17.47 -1.72 3.57
C LEU A 235 -16.61 -2.98 3.71
N LEU A 236 -16.84 -4.04 2.92
CA LEU A 236 -15.98 -5.24 2.99
C LEU A 236 -14.56 -4.89 2.57
N TYR A 237 -14.36 -4.13 1.48
CA TYR A 237 -13.01 -3.80 1.03
C TYR A 237 -12.29 -2.93 2.05
N THR A 238 -12.97 -1.93 2.59
CA THR A 238 -12.47 -1.12 3.69
C THR A 238 -12.09 -2.01 4.87
N VAL A 239 -13.02 -2.83 5.38
CA VAL A 239 -12.74 -3.69 6.54
C VAL A 239 -11.64 -4.70 6.23
N LEU A 240 -11.59 -5.26 5.02
CA LEU A 240 -10.58 -6.22 4.60
C LEU A 240 -9.18 -5.58 4.55
N HIS A 241 -9.05 -4.41 3.92
CA HIS A 241 -7.82 -3.61 3.88
C HIS A 241 -7.33 -3.28 5.29
N GLU A 242 -8.20 -2.67 6.11
CA GLU A 242 -7.85 -2.25 7.46
C GLU A 242 -7.49 -3.47 8.35
N MET A 243 -8.22 -4.58 8.20
CA MET A 243 -7.87 -5.85 8.84
C MET A 243 -6.51 -6.39 8.39
N GLY A 244 -6.07 -6.12 7.15
CA GLY A 244 -4.73 -6.46 6.69
C GLY A 244 -3.66 -5.79 7.56
N HIS A 245 -3.84 -4.52 7.93
CA HIS A 245 -2.95 -3.85 8.88
C HIS A 245 -2.99 -4.47 10.28
N ALA A 246 -4.17 -4.86 10.76
CA ALA A 246 -4.28 -5.56 12.04
C ALA A 246 -3.60 -6.95 12.01
N VAL A 247 -3.60 -7.61 10.85
CA VAL A 247 -2.88 -8.87 10.63
C VAL A 247 -1.36 -8.65 10.60
N GLY A 248 -0.91 -7.49 10.13
CA GLY A 248 0.50 -7.10 10.11
C GLY A 248 1.03 -6.70 8.73
N LEU A 249 0.15 -6.48 7.75
CA LEU A 249 0.51 -6.05 6.40
C LEU A 249 0.55 -4.52 6.29
N ALA A 250 1.52 -4.00 5.55
CA ALA A 250 1.66 -2.57 5.31
C ALA A 250 0.86 -2.09 4.09
N ASP A 251 0.57 -0.79 4.04
CA ASP A 251 -0.05 -0.15 2.87
C ASP A 251 0.81 -0.39 1.63
N GLN A 252 0.19 -0.87 0.55
CA GLN A 252 0.84 -1.21 -0.73
C GLN A 252 2.01 -2.20 -0.58
N HIS A 253 2.09 -2.91 0.56
CA HIS A 253 3.27 -3.64 1.04
C HIS A 253 4.55 -2.78 1.09
N LYS A 254 4.38 -1.45 1.05
CA LYS A 254 5.45 -0.48 1.18
C LYS A 254 5.83 -0.35 2.63
N TRP A 255 7.13 -0.35 2.82
CA TRP A 255 7.83 -0.44 4.09
C TRP A 255 7.61 0.76 5.05
N ILE A 256 6.81 1.75 4.67
CA ILE A 256 6.81 3.09 5.31
C ILE A 256 6.20 3.12 6.72
N ASN A 257 5.52 2.08 7.20
CA ASN A 257 5.08 2.05 8.59
C ASN A 257 4.87 0.62 9.13
N ASN A 258 5.60 0.32 10.22
CA ASN A 258 5.15 -0.42 11.39
C ASN A 258 5.01 -1.95 11.45
N ASP A 259 5.50 -2.77 10.53
CA ASP A 259 6.26 -3.97 10.94
C ASP A 259 6.92 -4.72 9.80
N LYS A 260 8.08 -5.29 10.15
CA LYS A 260 9.18 -5.62 9.26
C LYS A 260 9.06 -6.97 8.56
N ILE A 261 7.96 -7.70 8.75
CA ILE A 261 7.92 -9.13 8.42
C ILE A 261 7.66 -9.37 6.93
N TYR A 262 6.87 -8.56 6.22
CA TYR A 262 6.67 -8.74 4.77
C TYR A 262 6.78 -7.42 4.02
N SER A 263 7.51 -7.42 2.90
CA SER A 263 7.64 -6.25 2.04
C SER A 263 8.01 -6.59 0.61
N THR A 264 7.65 -5.70 -0.31
CA THR A 264 7.97 -5.79 -1.73
C THR A 264 8.77 -4.57 -2.20
N LEU A 265 9.61 -4.77 -3.21
CA LEU A 265 10.43 -3.73 -3.85
C LEU A 265 9.59 -2.70 -4.61
N ALA A 266 8.41 -3.12 -5.07
CA ALA A 266 7.45 -2.30 -5.79
C ALA A 266 6.06 -2.49 -5.18
N PRO A 267 5.20 -1.44 -5.16
CA PRO A 267 3.78 -1.67 -4.94
C PRO A 267 3.24 -2.62 -6.00
N ARG A 268 2.41 -3.57 -5.55
CA ARG A 268 1.76 -4.55 -6.42
C ARG A 268 0.27 -4.51 -6.19
N GLN A 269 -0.47 -4.99 -7.19
CA GLN A 269 -1.91 -5.05 -7.12
C GLN A 269 -2.35 -5.96 -5.96
N SER A 270 -2.95 -5.36 -4.94
CA SER A 270 -3.36 -6.02 -3.70
C SER A 270 -4.47 -5.21 -3.03
N VAL A 271 -5.24 -5.84 -2.13
CA VAL A 271 -6.20 -5.11 -1.29
C VAL A 271 -5.50 -4.04 -0.43
N MET A 272 -4.23 -4.25 -0.09
CA MET A 272 -3.37 -3.32 0.64
C MET A 272 -2.91 -2.14 -0.22
N ASP A 273 -2.87 -2.29 -1.54
CA ASP A 273 -2.53 -1.20 -2.46
C ASP A 273 -3.74 -0.32 -2.79
N TYR A 274 -4.89 -0.97 -3.03
CA TYR A 274 -6.14 -0.30 -3.29
C TYR A 274 -7.31 -1.07 -2.67
N ALA A 275 -8.22 -0.40 -1.95
CA ALA A 275 -9.50 -0.99 -1.52
C ALA A 275 -10.48 -1.21 -2.70
N THR A 276 -10.00 -1.13 -3.93
CA THR A 276 -10.68 -1.57 -5.16
C THR A 276 -10.10 -2.87 -5.70
N THR A 277 -9.15 -3.50 -5.02
CA THR A 277 -8.64 -4.80 -5.41
C THR A 277 -9.07 -5.81 -4.35
N PHE A 278 -9.61 -6.95 -4.78
CA PHE A 278 -9.80 -8.06 -3.87
C PHE A 278 -8.45 -8.66 -3.45
N LEU A 279 -8.44 -9.62 -2.52
CA LEU A 279 -7.21 -10.32 -2.17
C LEU A 279 -6.54 -10.87 -3.42
N THR A 280 -5.23 -10.73 -3.48
CA THR A 280 -4.40 -11.29 -4.55
C THR A 280 -3.40 -12.28 -3.98
N CYS A 281 -2.56 -12.83 -4.86
CA CYS A 281 -1.46 -13.69 -4.46
C CYS A 281 -0.39 -12.94 -3.65
N ASP A 282 -0.26 -11.62 -3.77
CA ASP A 282 0.70 -10.82 -2.98
C ASP A 282 0.25 -10.74 -1.53
N ASP A 283 -1.06 -10.55 -1.34
CA ASP A 283 -1.69 -10.65 -0.02
C ASP A 283 -1.45 -12.02 0.61
N ALA A 284 -1.51 -13.09 -0.19
CA ALA A 284 -1.22 -14.44 0.27
C ALA A 284 0.25 -14.68 0.61
N ASP A 285 1.20 -14.20 -0.21
CA ASP A 285 2.64 -14.28 0.08
C ASP A 285 2.96 -13.55 1.40
N GLY A 286 2.34 -12.40 1.64
CA GLY A 286 2.46 -11.66 2.89
C GLY A 286 1.90 -12.41 4.10
N VAL A 287 0.70 -12.97 3.98
CA VAL A 287 0.12 -13.80 5.06
C VAL A 287 0.97 -15.04 5.35
N ILE A 288 1.47 -15.73 4.32
CA ILE A 288 2.34 -16.90 4.48
C ILE A 288 3.56 -16.54 5.31
N THR A 289 4.18 -15.41 5.00
CA THR A 289 5.38 -14.92 5.69
C THR A 289 5.08 -14.55 7.14
N LEU A 290 3.96 -13.85 7.39
CA LEU A 290 3.51 -13.51 8.75
C LEU A 290 3.19 -14.77 9.59
N PHE A 291 2.65 -15.81 8.96
CA PHE A 291 2.36 -17.07 9.61
C PHE A 291 3.62 -17.90 9.86
N ASP A 292 4.57 -17.90 8.93
CA ASP A 292 5.89 -18.52 9.13
C ASP A 292 6.59 -17.90 10.35
N ASP A 293 6.65 -16.57 10.44
CA ASP A 293 7.22 -15.86 11.60
C ASP A 293 6.49 -16.23 12.90
N ALA A 294 5.14 -16.18 12.89
CA ALA A 294 4.32 -16.54 14.04
C ALA A 294 4.53 -17.99 14.52
N LEU A 295 4.85 -18.89 13.60
CA LEU A 295 5.13 -20.30 13.87
C LEU A 295 6.63 -20.59 14.15
N GLY A 296 7.50 -19.58 14.01
CA GLY A 296 8.94 -19.73 14.14
C GLY A 296 9.60 -20.52 13.00
N ILE A 297 8.96 -20.54 11.83
CA ILE A 297 9.44 -21.22 10.63
C ILE A 297 10.27 -20.23 9.81
N LYS A 298 11.49 -20.63 9.47
CA LYS A 298 12.32 -19.90 8.48
C LYS A 298 12.23 -20.63 7.15
N ARG A 299 11.58 -20.01 6.17
CA ARG A 299 11.39 -20.55 4.82
C ARG A 299 11.89 -19.56 3.78
N THR A 300 12.56 -20.08 2.76
CA THR A 300 12.68 -19.40 1.47
C THR A 300 11.68 -20.04 0.51
N PHE A 301 10.82 -19.24 -0.12
CA PHE A 301 9.81 -19.76 -1.05
C PHE A 301 9.66 -18.88 -2.27
N LYS A 302 9.35 -19.47 -3.42
CA LYS A 302 8.97 -18.69 -4.62
C LYS A 302 7.62 -18.03 -4.41
N SER A 303 7.41 -16.82 -4.90
CA SER A 303 6.13 -16.11 -4.85
C SER A 303 4.99 -16.96 -5.46
N LEU A 304 3.78 -16.81 -4.94
CA LEU A 304 2.57 -17.37 -5.57
C LEU A 304 2.11 -16.54 -6.80
N CYS A 305 2.63 -15.32 -6.98
CA CYS A 305 2.21 -14.39 -8.03
C CYS A 305 3.02 -14.45 -9.31
N GLU A 306 4.34 -14.41 -9.17
CA GLU A 306 5.22 -14.06 -10.28
C GLU A 306 6.45 -14.98 -10.26
N ASP A 307 6.72 -15.57 -11.43
CA ASP A 307 7.95 -16.34 -11.64
C ASP A 307 9.17 -15.43 -11.49
N GLY A 308 10.26 -15.97 -10.95
CA GLY A 308 11.49 -15.22 -10.74
C GLY A 308 11.51 -14.36 -9.47
N ILE A 309 10.47 -14.47 -8.64
CA ILE A 309 10.40 -13.83 -7.33
C ILE A 309 10.41 -14.89 -6.25
N SER A 310 11.23 -14.69 -5.23
CA SER A 310 11.24 -15.50 -4.00
C SER A 310 11.18 -14.59 -2.77
N PHE A 311 10.86 -15.16 -1.63
CA PHE A 311 10.90 -14.49 -0.34
C PHE A 311 11.79 -15.28 0.61
N GLU A 312 12.72 -14.61 1.30
CA GLU A 312 13.57 -15.16 2.37
C GLU A 312 13.46 -14.25 3.59
N ASP A 313 13.06 -14.82 4.73
CA ASP A 313 12.77 -14.05 5.96
C ASP A 313 11.84 -12.84 5.68
N GLY A 314 10.90 -13.04 4.75
CA GLY A 314 9.91 -12.04 4.36
C GLY A 314 10.39 -10.86 3.52
N LYS A 315 11.65 -10.92 3.09
CA LYS A 315 12.22 -9.99 2.12
C LYS A 315 12.13 -10.57 0.72
N GLU A 316 11.67 -9.75 -0.21
CA GLU A 316 11.64 -10.09 -1.63
C GLU A 316 13.05 -10.26 -2.20
N LEU A 317 13.26 -11.37 -2.91
CA LEU A 317 14.45 -11.70 -3.68
C LEU A 317 14.06 -11.86 -5.14
N LEU A 318 14.82 -11.21 -6.03
CA LEU A 318 14.64 -11.30 -7.47
C LEU A 318 15.70 -12.19 -8.10
N GLU A 319 15.27 -13.13 -8.96
CA GLU A 319 16.19 -14.00 -9.72
C GLU A 319 16.88 -13.24 -10.87
N LYS A 320 16.32 -12.10 -11.30
CA LYS A 320 16.78 -11.29 -12.44
C LYS A 320 16.53 -9.81 -12.20
N ASP A 321 17.15 -8.97 -13.03
CA ASP A 321 16.89 -7.53 -13.04
C ASP A 321 15.40 -7.24 -13.27
N LYS A 322 14.86 -6.26 -12.53
CA LYS A 322 13.47 -5.82 -12.68
C LYS A 322 13.40 -4.33 -12.92
N SER A 323 12.92 -3.96 -14.10
CA SER A 323 12.69 -2.57 -14.48
C SER A 323 11.27 -2.13 -14.13
N MET A 324 11.16 -0.98 -13.50
CA MET A 324 9.91 -0.30 -13.18
C MET A 324 9.89 1.04 -13.90
N GLU A 325 8.76 1.37 -14.53
CA GLU A 325 8.56 2.67 -15.14
C GLU A 325 7.34 3.34 -14.50
N SER A 326 7.48 4.61 -14.12
CA SER A 326 6.38 5.47 -13.70
C SER A 326 6.34 6.67 -14.63
N ASN A 327 5.17 6.92 -15.22
CA ASN A 327 5.00 8.01 -16.18
C ASN A 327 3.74 8.81 -15.82
N THR A 328 3.91 10.12 -15.71
CA THR A 328 2.85 11.12 -15.55
C THR A 328 3.05 12.21 -16.59
N ARG A 329 2.09 13.13 -16.71
CA ARG A 329 2.16 14.22 -17.71
C ARG A 329 3.48 15.02 -17.68
N ASN A 330 4.08 15.19 -16.51
CA ASN A 330 5.24 16.05 -16.31
C ASN A 330 6.50 15.27 -15.91
N TYR A 331 6.44 13.93 -15.82
CA TYR A 331 7.48 13.19 -15.12
C TYR A 331 7.53 11.71 -15.53
N GLN A 332 8.72 11.22 -15.84
CA GLN A 332 8.99 9.83 -16.19
C GLN A 332 10.17 9.33 -15.34
N ILE A 333 9.97 8.28 -14.53
CA ILE A 333 11.07 7.53 -13.90
C ILE A 333 11.15 6.16 -14.51
N THR A 334 12.37 5.70 -14.76
CA THR A 334 12.71 4.30 -14.89
C THR A 334 13.65 3.90 -13.75
N ARG A 335 13.37 2.77 -13.09
CA ARG A 335 14.19 2.19 -12.03
C ARG A 335 14.45 0.73 -12.38
N THR A 336 15.71 0.35 -12.58
CA THR A 336 16.09 -1.05 -12.83
C THR A 336 16.78 -1.59 -11.59
N TYR A 337 16.09 -2.44 -10.84
CA TYR A 337 16.70 -3.16 -9.72
C TYR A 337 17.68 -4.20 -10.25
N ARG A 338 18.89 -4.22 -9.70
CA ARG A 338 19.91 -5.24 -9.87
C ARG A 338 20.20 -5.89 -8.51
N PRO A 339 20.11 -7.23 -8.40
CA PRO A 339 20.49 -7.93 -7.17
C PRO A 339 22.00 -7.74 -6.91
N ASP A 340 22.38 -7.15 -5.76
CA ASP A 340 23.79 -6.87 -5.42
C ASP A 340 24.19 -7.48 -4.06
N THR A 341 24.16 -8.83 -4.00
CA THR A 341 24.27 -9.64 -2.78
C THR A 341 22.97 -9.70 -1.95
N LYS A 342 22.82 -10.75 -1.14
CA LYS A 342 21.52 -11.18 -0.54
C LYS A 342 20.82 -10.16 0.36
N THR A 343 21.43 -9.02 0.65
CA THR A 343 20.95 -8.05 1.64
C THR A 343 20.83 -6.62 1.13
N THR A 344 21.41 -6.29 -0.02
CA THR A 344 21.43 -4.94 -0.60
C THR A 344 21.18 -5.02 -2.11
N GLY A 345 20.29 -4.19 -2.63
CA GLY A 345 20.11 -4.06 -4.07
C GLY A 345 20.67 -2.73 -4.58
N ILE A 346 20.98 -2.67 -5.87
CA ILE A 346 21.27 -1.41 -6.57
C ILE A 346 20.11 -1.13 -7.53
N TYR A 347 19.60 0.09 -7.54
CA TYR A 347 18.75 0.54 -8.64
C TYR A 347 19.58 1.39 -9.60
N ASP A 348 19.63 0.99 -10.87
CA ASP A 348 19.89 1.99 -11.90
C ASP A 348 18.64 2.88 -11.99
N TRP A 349 18.83 4.16 -11.76
CA TRP A 349 17.76 5.13 -11.78
C TRP A 349 17.94 6.06 -12.96
N LYS A 350 16.82 6.37 -13.61
CA LYS A 350 16.71 7.39 -14.65
C LYS A 350 15.42 8.15 -14.46
N GLU A 351 15.51 9.46 -14.40
CA GLU A 351 14.40 10.37 -14.21
C GLU A 351 14.40 11.42 -15.31
N ARG A 352 13.20 11.76 -15.77
CA ARG A 352 12.95 12.88 -16.66
C ARG A 352 11.84 13.72 -16.06
N LEU A 353 12.15 14.96 -15.73
CA LEU A 353 11.20 15.91 -15.17
C LEU A 353 10.98 17.03 -16.17
N TYR A 354 9.72 17.36 -16.46
CA TYR A 354 9.36 18.58 -17.16
C TYR A 354 9.36 19.74 -16.16
N VAL A 355 10.23 20.72 -16.38
CA VAL A 355 10.45 21.83 -15.47
C VAL A 355 9.58 23.01 -15.90
N ASN A 356 8.69 23.45 -15.02
CA ASN A 356 7.96 24.70 -15.16
C ASN A 356 8.52 25.73 -14.17
N LEU A 357 9.25 26.74 -14.66
CA LEU A 357 9.98 27.72 -13.83
C LEU A 357 9.07 28.75 -13.12
N ASN A 358 7.74 28.57 -13.16
CA ASN A 358 6.76 29.44 -12.52
C ASN A 358 6.28 28.91 -11.14
N GLU A 359 6.72 27.72 -10.71
CA GLU A 359 6.32 27.05 -9.46
C GLU A 359 7.51 26.81 -8.50
N ASP A 360 7.21 26.37 -7.28
CA ASP A 360 8.17 26.06 -6.20
C ASP A 360 9.31 25.11 -6.63
N SER A 361 9.10 24.31 -7.69
CA SER A 361 10.10 23.42 -8.31
C SER A 361 11.37 24.13 -8.78
N ALA A 362 11.31 25.42 -9.12
CA ALA A 362 12.50 26.19 -9.47
C ALA A 362 13.47 26.35 -8.28
N LYS A 363 12.96 26.25 -7.04
CA LYS A 363 13.74 26.50 -5.82
C LYS A 363 14.72 25.36 -5.52
N GLU A 364 14.36 24.11 -5.79
CA GLU A 364 15.26 22.94 -5.64
C GLU A 364 16.32 22.88 -6.75
N ILE A 365 15.96 23.25 -7.99
CA ILE A 365 16.90 23.29 -9.12
C ILE A 365 17.99 24.37 -8.92
N ASN A 366 17.70 25.42 -8.14
CA ASN A 366 18.60 26.56 -7.94
C ASN A 366 19.88 26.24 -7.14
N GLU A 367 19.91 25.20 -6.31
CA GLU A 367 21.06 24.98 -5.40
C GLU A 367 22.29 24.42 -6.10
N HIS A 368 22.11 23.72 -7.22
CA HIS A 368 23.18 23.01 -7.94
C HIS A 368 23.44 23.52 -9.36
N PHE A 369 22.56 24.36 -9.92
CA PHE A 369 22.67 24.89 -11.29
C PHE A 369 22.90 26.40 -11.30
N ASP A 370 23.73 26.88 -12.23
CA ASP A 370 24.01 28.31 -12.38
C ASP A 370 22.92 28.97 -13.24
N LEU A 371 21.82 29.39 -12.60
CA LEU A 371 20.70 30.02 -13.32
C LEU A 371 20.91 31.52 -13.57
N SER A 372 22.05 32.11 -13.14
CA SER A 372 22.33 33.55 -13.29
C SER A 372 22.40 34.01 -14.75
N LEU A 373 22.62 33.08 -15.67
CA LEU A 373 22.70 33.32 -17.11
C LEU A 373 21.34 33.36 -17.80
N MET A 374 20.23 33.09 -17.10
CA MET A 374 18.90 32.94 -17.68
C MET A 374 18.09 34.25 -17.61
N LYS A 375 17.65 34.77 -18.76
CA LYS A 375 16.94 36.07 -18.84
C LYS A 375 15.41 35.99 -18.75
N GLU A 376 14.78 34.82 -18.91
CA GLU A 376 13.31 34.68 -19.00
C GLU A 376 12.76 33.34 -18.46
N LYS A 377 11.47 33.30 -18.09
CA LYS A 377 10.76 32.13 -17.52
C LYS A 377 10.26 31.19 -18.62
N TRP A 378 11.09 30.28 -19.09
CA TRP A 378 10.72 29.26 -20.09
C TRP A 378 10.54 27.88 -19.46
N GLY A 379 9.73 27.02 -20.10
CA GLY A 379 9.66 25.60 -19.75
C GLY A 379 10.93 24.85 -20.19
N GLY A 380 11.24 23.74 -19.52
CA GLY A 380 12.42 22.92 -19.80
C GLY A 380 12.22 21.45 -19.41
N TYR A 381 13.28 20.67 -19.52
CA TYR A 381 13.32 19.33 -18.95
C TYR A 381 14.67 19.07 -18.28
N GLN A 382 14.62 18.34 -17.17
CA GLN A 382 15.76 17.78 -16.47
C GLN A 382 15.80 16.28 -16.73
N ILE A 383 16.99 15.74 -16.98
CA ILE A 383 17.25 14.30 -17.05
C ILE A 383 18.30 13.97 -16.01
N SER A 384 17.93 13.18 -15.02
CA SER A 384 18.84 12.68 -13.98
C SER A 384 19.02 11.17 -14.18
N GLN A 385 20.22 10.64 -14.01
CA GLN A 385 20.47 9.19 -14.04
C GLN A 385 21.69 8.83 -13.19
N GLY A 386 21.70 7.63 -12.62
CA GLY A 386 22.80 7.16 -11.79
C GLY A 386 22.45 5.85 -11.10
N GLN A 387 23.25 5.48 -10.11
CA GLN A 387 23.05 4.26 -9.33
C GLN A 387 22.74 4.57 -7.87
N LEU A 388 21.66 3.99 -7.35
CA LEU A 388 21.28 4.14 -5.96
C LEU A 388 21.50 2.80 -5.25
N LYS A 389 22.40 2.77 -4.26
CA LYS A 389 22.60 1.61 -3.39
C LYS A 389 21.74 1.73 -2.16
N PHE A 390 21.17 0.61 -1.76
CA PHE A 390 20.31 0.54 -0.58
C PHE A 390 21.11 -0.14 0.53
N ILE A 391 21.40 0.60 1.60
CA ILE A 391 21.86 -0.02 2.86
C ILE A 391 20.69 -0.78 3.49
N ASP A 392 19.49 -0.23 3.32
CA ASP A 392 18.26 -0.78 3.84
C ASP A 392 17.10 -0.14 3.06
N LEU A 393 16.09 -0.91 2.67
CA LEU A 393 14.86 -0.38 2.04
C LEU A 393 14.02 0.46 3.03
N GLU A 394 14.58 0.78 4.20
CA GLU A 394 13.89 1.13 5.42
C GLU A 394 13.46 2.61 5.53
N ASP A 395 14.05 3.48 4.72
CA ASP A 395 13.76 4.90 4.72
C ASP A 395 14.14 5.45 3.35
N THR A 396 13.23 5.60 2.40
CA THR A 396 13.63 6.11 1.06
C THR A 396 14.18 7.54 1.10
N GLY A 397 14.07 8.24 2.23
CA GLY A 397 14.73 9.52 2.50
C GLY A 397 16.08 9.41 3.23
N LYS A 398 16.46 8.22 3.76
CA LYS A 398 17.75 7.97 4.48
C LYS A 398 18.46 6.64 4.18
N GLY A 399 17.89 5.77 3.35
CA GLY A 399 18.26 4.36 3.18
C GLY A 399 18.72 3.99 1.77
N SER A 400 18.59 4.93 0.83
CA SER A 400 19.27 4.88 -0.47
C SER A 400 20.20 6.07 -0.62
N TYR A 401 21.41 5.81 -1.08
CA TYR A 401 22.39 6.85 -1.39
C TYR A 401 22.95 6.60 -2.79
N ALA A 402 23.35 7.69 -3.41
CA ALA A 402 24.07 7.66 -4.67
C ALA A 402 25.39 6.91 -4.49
N VAL A 403 25.67 5.98 -5.40
CA VAL A 403 26.98 5.33 -5.55
C VAL A 403 27.45 5.48 -6.99
N GLY A 404 28.77 5.51 -7.19
CA GLY A 404 29.36 5.61 -8.51
C GLY A 404 29.07 6.95 -9.19
N GLU A 405 28.99 6.94 -10.52
CA GLU A 405 28.77 8.15 -11.32
C GLU A 405 27.28 8.44 -11.53
N HIS A 406 26.91 9.69 -11.24
CA HIS A 406 25.59 10.26 -11.45
C HIS A 406 25.69 11.40 -12.45
N TYR A 407 24.62 11.57 -13.21
CA TYR A 407 24.53 12.54 -14.28
C TYR A 407 23.19 13.25 -14.19
N THR A 408 23.21 14.58 -14.21
CA THR A 408 22.02 15.40 -14.32
C THR A 408 22.20 16.44 -15.43
N ARG A 409 21.38 16.36 -16.47
CA ARG A 409 21.30 17.37 -17.54
C ARG A 409 20.07 18.22 -17.37
N LEU A 410 20.26 19.53 -17.34
CA LEU A 410 19.21 20.52 -17.39
C LEU A 410 19.18 21.16 -18.77
N THR A 411 18.01 21.12 -19.42
CA THR A 411 17.76 21.80 -20.70
C THR A 411 16.56 22.73 -20.55
N ILE A 412 16.73 24.03 -20.80
CA ILE A 412 15.63 25.01 -20.65
C ILE A 412 15.46 25.82 -21.93
N GLY A 413 14.20 26.11 -22.27
CA GLY A 413 13.80 26.94 -23.41
C GLY A 413 13.45 26.14 -24.67
N PRO A 414 12.61 26.70 -25.56
CA PRO A 414 12.36 26.14 -26.89
C PRO A 414 13.68 26.05 -27.66
N GLY A 415 14.07 24.83 -28.05
CA GLY A 415 15.27 24.61 -28.87
C GLY A 415 16.61 24.74 -28.14
N THR A 416 16.74 24.24 -26.89
CA THR A 416 18.02 24.13 -26.16
C THR A 416 18.72 25.47 -25.85
N MET A 417 17.96 26.52 -25.55
CA MET A 417 18.52 27.85 -25.22
C MET A 417 19.42 27.88 -23.99
N TYR A 418 19.36 26.88 -23.11
CA TYR A 418 20.30 26.72 -22.01
C TYR A 418 20.50 25.24 -21.73
N LYS A 419 21.76 24.81 -21.64
CA LYS A 419 22.12 23.42 -21.34
C LYS A 419 23.26 23.38 -20.33
N GLN A 420 23.02 22.69 -19.22
CA GLN A 420 24.03 22.39 -18.21
C GLN A 420 24.03 20.89 -17.94
N VAL A 421 25.21 20.35 -17.65
CA VAL A 421 25.39 18.96 -17.26
C VAL A 421 26.21 18.91 -15.98
N LEU A 422 25.63 18.33 -14.94
CA LEU A 422 26.30 18.05 -13.68
C LEU A 422 26.64 16.55 -13.63
N TRP A 423 27.91 16.26 -13.42
CA TRP A 423 28.43 14.92 -13.15
C TRP A 423 28.84 14.87 -11.68
N GLU A 424 28.39 13.86 -10.95
CA GLU A 424 28.69 13.68 -9.54
C GLU A 424 29.23 12.28 -9.32
N HIS A 425 30.26 12.12 -8.48
CA HIS A 425 30.88 10.84 -8.20
C HIS A 425 30.83 10.52 -6.71
N TYR A 426 30.27 9.37 -6.35
CA TYR A 426 30.05 8.94 -4.97
C TYR A 426 30.81 7.65 -4.65
N ASP A 427 31.30 7.50 -3.41
CA ASP A 427 31.84 6.22 -2.91
C ASP A 427 30.74 5.21 -2.54
N ASP A 428 31.14 3.98 -2.21
CA ASP A 428 30.24 2.87 -1.85
C ASP A 428 29.50 3.08 -0.52
N GLU A 429 29.86 4.13 0.23
CA GLU A 429 29.20 4.56 1.46
C GLU A 429 28.28 5.79 1.24
N GLY A 430 28.21 6.31 0.01
CA GLY A 430 27.33 7.42 -0.36
C GLY A 430 27.88 8.81 -0.14
N ASN A 431 29.19 8.95 0.06
CA ASN A 431 29.83 10.25 0.19
C ASN A 431 30.18 10.78 -1.21
N LEU A 432 29.77 12.03 -1.50
CA LEU A 432 30.19 12.74 -2.70
C LEU A 432 31.71 12.98 -2.66
N LEU A 433 32.43 12.45 -3.64
CA LEU A 433 33.87 12.58 -3.79
C LEU A 433 34.23 13.85 -4.57
N ASP A 434 33.59 14.03 -5.71
CA ASP A 434 33.80 15.17 -6.60
C ASP A 434 32.59 15.41 -7.50
N TYR A 435 32.55 16.60 -8.11
CA TYR A 435 31.59 16.90 -9.16
C TYR A 435 32.19 17.78 -10.26
N THR A 436 31.64 17.63 -11.48
CA THR A 436 31.97 18.41 -12.66
C THR A 436 30.71 19.04 -13.23
N LEU A 437 30.65 20.38 -13.29
CA LEU A 437 29.59 21.13 -13.95
C LEU A 437 30.07 21.64 -15.32
N GLU A 438 29.43 21.19 -16.37
CA GLU A 438 29.62 21.67 -17.75
C GLU A 438 28.48 22.59 -18.15
N ILE A 439 28.83 23.78 -18.64
CA ILE A 439 27.89 24.78 -19.17
C ILE A 439 28.14 24.85 -20.67
N TYR A 440 27.08 24.65 -21.46
CA TYR A 440 27.17 24.57 -22.91
C TYR A 440 26.86 25.92 -23.55
N ASP A 441 27.59 26.25 -24.60
CA ASP A 441 27.21 27.29 -25.55
C ASP A 441 25.99 26.82 -26.32
N THR A 442 25.01 27.72 -26.41
CA THR A 442 23.66 27.40 -26.87
C THR A 442 23.56 27.42 -28.39
N GLU A 443 24.48 28.12 -29.06
CA GLU A 443 24.53 28.21 -30.52
C GLU A 443 25.30 27.03 -31.12
N THR A 444 26.38 26.59 -30.46
CA THR A 444 27.29 25.56 -31.00
C THR A 444 27.10 24.17 -30.39
N ASP A 445 26.34 24.06 -29.29
CA ASP A 445 26.22 22.84 -28.46
C ASP A 445 27.57 22.28 -27.98
N THR A 446 28.58 23.14 -27.83
CA THR A 446 29.90 22.80 -27.27
C THR A 446 30.02 23.27 -25.83
N VAL A 447 30.84 22.60 -25.02
CA VAL A 447 31.12 23.04 -23.64
C VAL A 447 31.82 24.40 -23.65
N ALA A 448 31.15 25.43 -23.12
CA ALA A 448 31.68 26.78 -22.97
C ALA A 448 32.51 26.93 -21.69
N GLN A 449 32.07 26.27 -20.61
CA GLN A 449 32.75 26.31 -19.32
C GLN A 449 32.66 24.95 -18.62
N THR A 450 33.77 24.52 -18.02
CA THR A 450 33.82 23.38 -17.11
C THR A 450 34.26 23.85 -15.73
N ARG A 451 33.54 23.46 -14.68
CA ARG A 451 33.89 23.70 -13.27
C ARG A 451 34.04 22.35 -12.60
N GLN A 452 35.24 22.04 -12.12
CA GLN A 452 35.52 20.81 -11.38
C GLN A 452 35.79 21.15 -9.92
N VAL A 453 35.15 20.43 -9.01
CA VAL A 453 35.28 20.66 -7.56
C VAL A 453 35.52 19.33 -6.87
N GLN A 454 36.62 19.28 -6.11
CA GLN A 454 36.93 18.17 -5.23
C GLN A 454 36.29 18.44 -3.86
N VAL A 455 35.49 17.52 -3.37
CA VAL A 455 34.84 17.64 -2.06
C VAL A 455 35.85 17.18 -1.01
N LYS A 456 36.27 18.08 -0.13
CA LYS A 456 37.12 17.68 1.01
C LYS A 456 36.26 16.92 2.02
N LYS A 457 36.67 15.69 2.35
CA LYS A 457 36.11 14.92 3.48
C LYS A 457 36.29 15.66 4.80
#